data_AF-A0A9E2VIL5-F1
#
_entry.id   AF-A0A9E2VIL5-F1
#
_cell.length_a   1.000
_cell.length_b   1.000
_cell.length_c   1.000
_cell.angle_alpha   90.00
_cell.angle_beta   90.00
_cell.angle_gamma   90.00
#
_symmetry.space_group_name_H-M   'P 1'
#
loop_
_entity.id
_entity.type
_entity.pdbx_description
1 polymer ?
#
loop_
_entity_poly.entity_id
_entity_poly.type
_entity_poly.pdbx_seq_one_letter_code
_entity_poly.pdbx_strand_id
1 'polypeptide(L)'
;MQRDQDAGRAALRRAPAERQFGPTVGGFIERRSRRGWRFAGSPRGAGGFCCYRGEFRLAIYLGLASVAHAWDWHPGDGCRWAELPVPKTGQTGFTLLPPERTGICFTNRLSEEAAANNRILQNGSGVALGDVDGDGRCDLFFCSLEGTNALYRNLGNWRFEDITVASGLAVPIPQATGAVFADVDGDGDLDLLVNSIGGGTRLFLNDGHGHFTEAPEAGLRREFGATSMALADIDGDGTLDLYVTTYRTTSYKDRPPGVKVQARLVDGRMVVTPADRFIPLFRKGGAIMVGEKGEPDFLYRNDGQGHFSPVSWTDGTFRDEAGQPLQAPPKEWGLSVMFRDLNGDGAPDIYVCNDFLNSRDEVWINDGTGRFRAIDRQALRNMSMSSMSVDFADINRDGHDDFFVADMLSR
;
A
#
# COMPACT_ATOMS: atom_id res chain seq x y z
N MET A 1 -61.43 -43.63 -2.07
CA MET A 1 -62.27 -43.53 -0.85
C MET A 1 -61.36 -42.99 0.24
N GLN A 2 -61.26 -41.68 0.52
CA GLN A 2 -62.29 -40.77 1.09
C GLN A 2 -62.90 -41.40 2.36
N ARG A 3 -62.83 -40.85 3.58
CA ARG A 3 -62.83 -39.46 4.12
C ARG A 3 -62.18 -39.45 5.52
N ASP A 4 -61.34 -38.45 5.83
CA ASP A 4 -61.58 -37.27 6.71
C ASP A 4 -62.17 -37.52 8.12
N GLN A 5 -61.47 -37.10 9.18
CA GLN A 5 -61.78 -35.83 9.86
C GLN A 5 -60.68 -35.33 10.83
N ASP A 6 -60.57 -34.01 10.85
CA ASP A 6 -59.62 -33.09 11.51
C ASP A 6 -59.68 -33.02 13.04
N ALA A 7 -58.59 -32.52 13.67
CA ALA A 7 -58.60 -31.17 14.28
C ALA A 7 -57.29 -30.80 15.02
N GLY A 8 -56.68 -29.68 14.60
CA GLY A 8 -56.28 -28.62 15.53
C GLY A 8 -54.81 -28.50 15.92
N ARG A 9 -53.99 -27.77 15.14
CA ARG A 9 -52.88 -26.97 15.69
C ARG A 9 -52.77 -25.62 15.01
N ALA A 10 -52.92 -24.59 15.84
CA ALA A 10 -52.99 -23.19 15.49
C ALA A 10 -51.64 -22.63 15.03
N ALA A 11 -51.73 -21.74 14.03
CA ALA A 11 -50.66 -20.91 13.53
C ALA A 11 -50.24 -19.85 14.58
N LEU A 12 -48.94 -19.69 14.77
CA LEU A 12 -48.35 -18.52 15.42
C LEU A 12 -47.35 -17.88 14.45
N ARG A 13 -47.87 -16.88 13.72
CA ARG A 13 -47.06 -15.83 13.10
C ARG A 13 -46.41 -15.03 14.21
N ARG A 14 -45.08 -14.89 14.17
CA ARG A 14 -44.36 -13.79 14.82
C ARG A 14 -43.32 -13.25 13.85
N ALA A 15 -43.59 -12.06 13.33
CA ALA A 15 -42.57 -11.16 12.82
C ALA A 15 -41.74 -10.61 13.99
N PRO A 16 -40.43 -10.34 13.79
CA PRO A 16 -39.75 -9.30 14.50
C PRO A 16 -39.55 -8.09 13.57
N ALA A 17 -39.78 -6.92 14.15
CA ALA A 17 -39.70 -5.63 13.50
C ALA A 17 -38.28 -5.31 13.01
N GLU A 18 -38.21 -4.76 11.81
CA GLU A 18 -37.07 -3.98 11.34
C GLU A 18 -36.81 -2.84 12.33
N ARG A 19 -35.63 -2.83 12.94
CA ARG A 19 -35.00 -1.60 13.42
C ARG A 19 -33.73 -1.40 12.61
N GLN A 20 -33.85 -0.50 11.63
CA GLN A 20 -32.71 0.12 10.96
C GLN A 20 -31.87 0.84 12.02
N PHE A 21 -30.62 0.39 12.21
CA PHE A 21 -29.54 1.25 12.67
C PHE A 21 -28.57 1.33 11.50
N GLY A 22 -28.59 2.47 10.79
CA GLY A 22 -27.59 2.77 9.77
C GLY A 22 -26.25 3.09 10.42
N PRO A 23 -25.11 2.65 9.85
CA PRO A 23 -23.80 3.09 10.30
C PRO A 23 -23.53 4.48 9.70
N THR A 24 -23.39 5.49 10.56
CA THR A 24 -22.80 6.78 10.18
C THR A 24 -21.29 6.61 10.13
N VAL A 25 -20.73 6.66 8.92
CA VAL A 25 -19.29 6.63 8.67
C VAL A 25 -18.78 8.07 8.71
N GLY A 26 -17.79 8.36 9.55
CA GLY A 26 -17.08 9.64 9.59
C GLY A 26 -15.59 9.40 9.72
N GLY A 27 -14.85 9.56 8.63
CA GLY A 27 -13.40 9.68 8.64
C GLY A 27 -12.99 11.10 9.05
N PHE A 28 -11.88 11.22 9.78
CA PHE A 28 -11.41 12.49 10.35
C PHE A 28 -10.13 12.96 9.66
N ILE A 29 -10.02 14.25 9.36
CA ILE A 29 -8.80 14.91 8.88
C ILE A 29 -8.44 16.04 9.85
N GLU A 30 -7.18 16.11 10.28
CA GLU A 30 -6.68 17.10 11.25
C GLU A 30 -5.99 18.27 10.52
N ARG A 31 -6.25 19.51 10.95
CA ARG A 31 -5.43 20.68 10.58
C ARG A 31 -5.24 21.55 11.81
N ARG A 32 -4.11 22.23 11.99
CA ARG A 32 -3.99 23.33 12.97
C ARG A 32 -3.54 24.63 12.31
N SER A 33 -4.24 25.71 12.66
CA SER A 33 -3.91 27.09 12.30
C SER A 33 -3.29 27.81 13.50
N ARG A 34 -2.21 28.59 13.31
CA ARG A 34 -2.00 29.86 14.04
C ARG A 34 -1.15 30.89 13.28
N ARG A 35 -1.80 32.03 13.01
CA ARG A 35 -1.36 33.44 13.19
C ARG A 35 -0.09 33.93 12.48
N GLY A 36 -0.31 34.66 11.38
CA GLY A 36 -0.25 36.13 11.39
C GLY A 36 1.13 36.79 11.30
N TRP A 37 1.53 37.15 10.08
CA TRP A 37 2.57 38.15 9.83
C TRP A 37 2.03 39.26 8.92
N ARG A 38 2.22 40.52 9.33
CA ARG A 38 2.00 41.72 8.52
C ARG A 38 3.30 42.05 7.81
N PHE A 39 3.30 42.12 6.49
CA PHE A 39 4.38 42.74 5.72
C PHE A 39 4.07 44.20 5.46
N ALA A 40 5.00 45.07 5.86
CA ALA A 40 5.00 46.50 5.60
C ALA A 40 5.91 46.82 4.40
N GLY A 41 5.44 47.70 3.52
CA GLY A 41 6.22 48.78 2.90
C GLY A 41 7.36 48.45 1.93
N SER A 42 7.10 48.69 0.63
CA SER A 42 8.07 48.94 -0.45
C SER A 42 9.04 50.11 -0.12
N PRO A 43 10.23 50.23 -0.79
CA PRO A 43 10.28 51.01 -2.04
C PRO A 43 11.27 50.53 -3.13
N ARG A 44 10.77 50.56 -4.38
CA ARG A 44 11.33 51.15 -5.63
C ARG A 44 12.70 50.72 -6.21
N GLY A 45 12.63 50.34 -7.48
CA GLY A 45 13.61 50.59 -8.57
C GLY A 45 13.07 49.96 -9.87
N ALA A 46 12.40 50.69 -10.77
CA ALA A 46 12.96 51.37 -11.97
C ALA A 46 13.88 50.46 -12.80
N GLY A 47 13.65 50.14 -14.09
CA GLY A 47 12.65 50.58 -15.06
C GLY A 47 12.84 49.80 -16.38
N GLY A 48 11.94 50.01 -17.34
CA GLY A 48 12.07 49.45 -18.68
C GLY A 48 10.73 49.39 -19.42
N PHE A 49 10.29 50.54 -19.95
CA PHE A 49 9.11 50.63 -20.81
C PHE A 49 9.45 50.10 -22.22
N CYS A 50 8.78 49.04 -22.65
CA CYS A 50 8.66 48.64 -24.06
C CYS A 50 7.20 48.85 -24.49
N CYS A 51 6.98 49.79 -25.42
CA CYS A 51 5.64 50.10 -25.94
C CYS A 51 5.20 49.04 -26.96
N TYR A 52 4.32 48.13 -26.55
CA TYR A 52 3.50 47.34 -27.46
C TYR A 52 2.09 47.94 -27.50
N ARG A 53 1.67 48.44 -28.67
CA ARG A 53 0.26 48.77 -28.97
C ARG A 53 -0.50 47.47 -29.21
N GLY A 54 -1.12 46.95 -28.15
CA GLY A 54 -2.11 45.88 -28.23
C GLY A 54 -3.43 46.39 -27.64
N GLU A 55 -4.52 46.24 -28.39
CA GLU A 55 -5.86 46.61 -27.94
C GLU A 55 -6.25 45.82 -26.68
N PHE A 56 -6.33 46.51 -25.53
CA PHE A 56 -6.83 45.93 -24.29
C PHE A 56 -8.35 45.76 -24.38
N ARG A 57 -8.80 44.54 -24.72
CA ARG A 57 -10.15 44.09 -24.39
C ARG A 57 -10.16 43.68 -22.92
N LEU A 58 -10.73 44.53 -22.07
CA LEU A 58 -10.98 44.23 -20.66
C LEU A 58 -12.05 43.14 -20.56
N ALA A 59 -11.62 41.87 -20.55
CA ALA A 59 -12.49 40.77 -20.15
C ALA A 59 -12.67 40.82 -18.63
N ILE A 60 -13.85 41.24 -18.19
CA ILE A 60 -14.26 41.13 -16.79
C ILE A 60 -14.43 39.64 -16.51
N TYR A 61 -13.39 39.01 -15.95
CA TYR A 61 -13.54 37.73 -15.27
C TYR A 61 -14.32 37.99 -13.98
N LEU A 62 -15.63 37.76 -14.01
CA LEU A 62 -16.41 37.52 -12.81
C LEU A 62 -15.87 36.24 -12.17
N GLY A 63 -14.92 36.43 -11.25
CA GLY A 63 -14.47 35.35 -10.38
C GLY A 63 -15.67 34.79 -9.64
N LEU A 64 -16.10 33.59 -10.02
CA LEU A 64 -16.85 32.72 -9.12
C LEU A 64 -15.90 32.43 -7.96
N ALA A 65 -15.94 33.28 -6.94
CA ALA A 65 -15.39 32.95 -5.64
C ALA A 65 -16.14 31.70 -5.19
N SER A 66 -15.49 30.53 -5.31
CA SER A 66 -15.95 29.34 -4.62
C SER A 66 -16.01 29.73 -3.16
N VAL A 67 -17.22 29.79 -2.60
CA VAL A 67 -17.38 29.92 -1.17
C VAL A 67 -16.90 28.59 -0.61
N ALA A 68 -15.61 28.52 -0.28
CA ALA A 68 -15.06 27.43 0.49
C ALA A 68 -15.95 27.33 1.73
N HIS A 69 -16.76 26.27 1.81
CA HIS A 69 -17.55 26.02 3.00
C HIS A 69 -16.56 25.91 4.15
N ALA A 70 -16.60 26.87 5.07
CA ALA A 70 -15.87 26.76 6.30
C ALA A 70 -16.41 25.51 7.00
N TRP A 71 -15.56 24.51 7.17
CA TRP A 71 -15.92 23.28 7.85
C TRP A 71 -16.32 23.60 9.28
N ASP A 72 -17.44 23.02 9.74
CA ASP A 72 -17.89 23.14 11.13
C ASP A 72 -17.03 22.25 12.02
N TRP A 73 -15.93 22.82 12.51
CA TRP A 73 -14.98 22.10 13.36
C TRP A 73 -15.49 21.94 14.79
N HIS A 74 -15.60 20.70 15.24
CA HIS A 74 -15.89 20.30 16.61
C HIS A 74 -14.58 20.03 17.38
N PRO A 75 -14.43 20.54 18.62
CA PRO A 75 -13.29 20.21 19.46
C PRO A 75 -13.37 18.77 19.97
N GLY A 76 -12.21 18.09 20.06
CA GLY A 76 -12.05 16.79 20.70
C GLY A 76 -10.82 16.77 21.61
N ASP A 77 -10.65 15.70 22.39
CA ASP A 77 -9.48 15.52 23.25
C ASP A 77 -8.22 15.34 22.40
N GLY A 78 -7.44 16.40 22.26
CA GLY A 78 -6.19 16.41 21.49
C GLY A 78 -6.36 16.63 19.97
N CYS A 79 -7.59 16.69 19.45
CA CYS A 79 -7.87 16.88 18.04
C CYS A 79 -9.04 17.86 17.80
N ARG A 80 -9.34 18.15 16.53
CA ARG A 80 -10.63 18.71 16.10
C ARG A 80 -11.11 17.92 14.91
N TRP A 81 -12.41 17.78 14.77
CA TRP A 81 -13.03 17.01 13.70
C TRP A 81 -14.15 17.79 13.04
N ALA A 82 -14.50 17.47 11.80
CA ALA A 82 -15.66 18.01 11.12
C ALA A 82 -16.33 16.88 10.34
N GLU A 83 -17.67 16.90 10.22
CA GLU A 83 -18.36 15.93 9.37
C GLU A 83 -18.02 16.20 7.90
N LEU A 84 -17.64 15.17 7.15
CA LEU A 84 -17.55 15.23 5.70
C LEU A 84 -18.97 15.16 5.13
N PRO A 85 -19.50 16.23 4.49
CA PRO A 85 -20.81 16.18 3.88
C PRO A 85 -20.77 15.25 2.65
N VAL A 86 -21.16 14.00 2.84
CA VAL A 86 -21.31 13.04 1.74
C VAL A 86 -22.69 13.21 1.11
N PRO A 87 -22.80 13.59 -0.17
CA PRO A 87 -24.10 13.71 -0.84
C PRO A 87 -24.87 12.40 -0.78
N LYS A 88 -26.06 12.41 -0.18
CA LYS A 88 -26.97 11.23 -0.15
C LYS A 88 -27.65 10.99 -1.49
N THR A 89 -27.58 11.97 -2.39
CA THR A 89 -28.15 11.96 -3.73
C THR A 89 -27.12 12.53 -4.71
N GLY A 90 -27.09 12.01 -5.93
CA GLY A 90 -26.08 12.34 -6.94
C GLY A 90 -25.64 11.08 -7.69
N GLN A 91 -25.04 11.25 -8.87
CA GLN A 91 -24.35 10.15 -9.53
C GLN A 91 -23.05 9.87 -8.76
N THR A 92 -22.75 8.59 -8.51
CA THR A 92 -21.42 8.19 -8.05
C THR A 92 -20.38 8.79 -9.01
N GLY A 93 -19.30 9.38 -8.48
CA GLY A 93 -18.25 10.00 -9.31
C GLY A 93 -17.54 9.01 -10.24
N PHE A 94 -17.76 7.71 -10.06
CA PHE A 94 -17.24 6.64 -10.89
C PHE A 94 -18.36 6.01 -11.72
N THR A 95 -18.04 5.72 -12.99
CA THR A 95 -18.91 4.98 -13.92
C THR A 95 -18.29 3.62 -14.19
N LEU A 96 -19.03 2.55 -13.92
CA LEU A 96 -18.60 1.19 -14.28
C LEU A 96 -18.56 1.05 -15.81
N LEU A 97 -17.41 0.64 -16.33
CA LEU A 97 -17.25 0.29 -17.74
C LEU A 97 -17.32 -1.22 -17.90
N PRO A 98 -18.22 -1.76 -18.75
CA PRO A 98 -18.38 -3.20 -18.88
C PRO A 98 -17.25 -3.81 -19.75
N PRO A 99 -16.90 -5.10 -19.56
CA PRO A 99 -15.87 -5.78 -20.35
C PRO A 99 -16.07 -5.70 -21.87
N GLU A 100 -17.32 -5.69 -22.34
CA GLU A 100 -17.60 -5.59 -23.79
C GLU A 100 -17.22 -4.22 -24.36
N ARG A 101 -17.11 -3.20 -23.51
CA ARG A 101 -16.62 -1.86 -23.87
C ARG A 101 -15.10 -1.77 -23.74
N THR A 102 -14.55 -2.35 -22.67
CA THR A 102 -13.13 -2.16 -22.35
C THR A 102 -12.21 -3.20 -22.95
N GLY A 103 -12.70 -4.40 -23.26
CA GLY A 103 -11.86 -5.54 -23.60
C GLY A 103 -11.20 -6.22 -22.38
N ILE A 104 -11.34 -5.65 -21.17
CA ILE A 104 -10.76 -6.22 -19.95
C ILE A 104 -11.70 -7.29 -19.39
N CYS A 105 -11.32 -8.55 -19.54
CA CYS A 105 -12.08 -9.72 -19.08
C CYS A 105 -11.47 -10.40 -17.84
N PHE A 106 -10.33 -9.89 -17.34
CA PHE A 106 -9.62 -10.45 -16.21
C PHE A 106 -10.46 -10.46 -14.92
N THR A 107 -10.29 -11.49 -14.10
CA THR A 107 -10.83 -11.54 -12.74
C THR A 107 -9.87 -12.33 -11.86
N ASN A 108 -9.32 -11.70 -10.83
CA ASN A 108 -8.60 -12.41 -9.77
C ASN A 108 -9.63 -13.20 -8.93
N ARG A 109 -9.71 -14.51 -9.16
CA ARG A 109 -10.59 -15.41 -8.41
C ARG A 109 -9.74 -16.26 -7.49
N LEU A 110 -10.07 -16.27 -6.21
CA LEU A 110 -9.50 -17.18 -5.24
C LEU A 110 -10.54 -18.23 -4.89
N SER A 111 -10.23 -19.51 -5.12
CA SER A 111 -11.13 -20.61 -4.75
C SER A 111 -11.27 -20.71 -3.21
N GLU A 112 -12.44 -21.18 -2.75
CA GLU A 112 -12.66 -21.42 -1.31
C GLU A 112 -11.66 -22.43 -0.74
N GLU A 113 -11.25 -23.42 -1.55
CA GLU A 113 -10.24 -24.41 -1.17
C GLU A 113 -8.87 -23.73 -0.97
N ALA A 114 -8.41 -22.91 -1.92
CA ALA A 114 -7.15 -22.17 -1.77
C ALA A 114 -7.19 -21.24 -0.55
N ALA A 115 -8.29 -20.50 -0.37
CA ALA A 115 -8.48 -19.59 0.77
C ALA A 115 -8.53 -20.34 2.13
N ALA A 116 -9.03 -21.58 2.15
CA ALA A 116 -9.06 -22.42 3.34
C ALA A 116 -7.69 -23.04 3.65
N ASN A 117 -6.91 -23.38 2.62
CA ASN A 117 -5.57 -23.97 2.73
C ASN A 117 -4.49 -22.93 3.08
N ASN A 118 -4.65 -21.68 2.62
CA ASN A 118 -3.76 -20.57 2.96
C ASN A 118 -4.55 -19.26 3.05
N ARG A 119 -4.81 -18.79 4.27
CA ARG A 119 -5.58 -17.57 4.51
C ARG A 119 -4.81 -16.32 4.14
N ILE A 120 -3.49 -16.38 4.04
CA ILE A 120 -2.67 -15.25 3.59
C ILE A 120 -3.06 -14.82 2.16
N LEU A 121 -3.54 -15.75 1.34
CA LEU A 121 -4.06 -15.43 0.00
C LEU A 121 -5.25 -14.47 0.04
N GLN A 122 -5.94 -14.34 1.17
CA GLN A 122 -7.07 -13.42 1.30
C GLN A 122 -6.63 -11.95 1.50
N ASN A 123 -5.32 -11.68 1.61
CA ASN A 123 -4.80 -10.31 1.67
C ASN A 123 -4.98 -9.55 0.34
N GLY A 124 -5.22 -10.28 -0.76
CA GLY A 124 -5.50 -9.71 -2.07
C GLY A 124 -4.31 -9.76 -3.02
N SER A 125 -4.43 -9.03 -4.12
CA SER A 125 -3.49 -9.02 -5.23
C SER A 125 -3.41 -7.61 -5.84
N GLY A 126 -2.39 -7.36 -6.64
CA GLY A 126 -2.04 -6.04 -7.15
C GLY A 126 -2.37 -5.80 -8.61
N VAL A 127 -2.19 -4.55 -9.01
CA VAL A 127 -2.24 -4.07 -10.39
C VAL A 127 -1.05 -3.13 -10.59
N ALA A 128 -0.40 -3.21 -11.74
CA ALA A 128 0.61 -2.25 -12.17
C ALA A 128 0.14 -1.53 -13.43
N LEU A 129 0.55 -0.27 -13.55
CA LEU A 129 0.17 0.64 -14.63
C LEU A 129 1.43 1.25 -15.22
N GLY A 130 1.60 1.19 -16.55
CA GLY A 130 2.78 1.70 -17.24
C GLY A 130 2.62 1.59 -18.75
N ASP A 131 3.30 2.45 -19.51
CA ASP A 131 3.38 2.38 -20.97
C ASP A 131 4.47 1.38 -21.36
N VAL A 132 4.07 0.16 -21.74
CA VAL A 132 5.03 -0.95 -21.91
C VAL A 132 5.60 -1.03 -23.33
N ASP A 133 5.00 -0.34 -24.30
CA ASP A 133 5.43 -0.35 -25.70
C ASP A 133 5.79 1.04 -26.27
N GLY A 134 5.85 2.05 -25.38
CA GLY A 134 6.31 3.40 -25.69
C GLY A 134 5.33 4.20 -26.58
N ASP A 135 4.07 3.79 -26.64
CA ASP A 135 3.07 4.39 -27.52
C ASP A 135 2.38 5.64 -26.92
N GLY A 136 2.76 6.00 -25.70
CA GLY A 136 2.23 7.10 -24.90
C GLY A 136 0.94 6.77 -24.15
N ARG A 137 0.51 5.51 -24.12
CA ARG A 137 -0.71 5.06 -23.42
C ARG A 137 -0.35 4.13 -22.27
N CYS A 138 -1.06 4.32 -21.16
CA CYS A 138 -0.87 3.49 -19.98
C CYS A 138 -1.56 2.13 -20.14
N ASP A 139 -0.78 1.06 -20.08
CA ASP A 139 -1.18 -0.34 -20.07
C ASP A 139 -1.40 -0.85 -18.64
N LEU A 140 -1.98 -2.04 -18.50
CA LEU A 140 -2.40 -2.60 -17.22
C LEU A 140 -1.89 -4.04 -17.05
N PHE A 141 -1.10 -4.30 -16.01
CA PHE A 141 -0.77 -5.65 -15.58
C PHE A 141 -1.55 -6.03 -14.33
N PHE A 142 -2.24 -7.17 -14.35
CA PHE A 142 -3.02 -7.70 -13.25
C PHE A 142 -2.36 -8.93 -12.65
N CYS A 143 -2.12 -8.88 -11.34
CA CYS A 143 -1.69 -10.04 -10.58
C CYS A 143 -2.87 -10.98 -10.29
N SER A 144 -2.61 -12.29 -10.27
CA SER A 144 -3.57 -13.31 -9.92
C SER A 144 -3.08 -14.19 -8.78
N LEU A 145 -3.95 -14.43 -7.80
CA LEU A 145 -3.67 -15.35 -6.70
C LEU A 145 -3.80 -16.81 -7.16
N GLU A 146 -4.70 -17.06 -8.11
CA GLU A 146 -4.95 -18.35 -8.72
C GLU A 146 -5.09 -18.18 -10.24
N GLY A 147 -4.41 -19.01 -11.03
CA GLY A 147 -4.39 -18.89 -12.49
C GLY A 147 -3.29 -17.96 -13.02
N THR A 148 -3.54 -17.34 -14.16
CA THR A 148 -2.55 -16.59 -14.94
C THR A 148 -2.70 -15.09 -14.70
N ASN A 149 -1.58 -14.40 -14.46
CA ASN A 149 -1.49 -12.94 -14.48
C ASN A 149 -1.77 -12.43 -15.90
N ALA A 150 -2.20 -11.19 -16.06
CA ALA A 150 -2.59 -10.69 -17.39
C ALA A 150 -2.05 -9.30 -17.68
N LEU A 151 -1.52 -9.10 -18.89
CA LEU A 151 -1.11 -7.80 -19.41
C LEU A 151 -2.09 -7.34 -20.50
N TYR A 152 -2.64 -6.15 -20.30
CA TYR A 152 -3.59 -5.50 -21.21
C TYR A 152 -2.98 -4.24 -21.81
N ARG A 153 -2.78 -4.26 -23.13
CA ARG A 153 -2.34 -3.09 -23.88
C ARG A 153 -3.50 -2.13 -24.13
N ASN A 154 -3.28 -0.84 -23.94
CA ASN A 154 -4.24 0.22 -24.14
C ASN A 154 -4.29 0.68 -25.60
N LEU A 155 -5.42 0.46 -26.24
CA LEU A 155 -5.70 0.87 -27.63
C LEU A 155 -6.30 2.28 -27.73
N GLY A 156 -6.39 2.99 -26.61
CA GLY A 156 -7.09 4.27 -26.48
C GLY A 156 -8.60 4.12 -26.33
N ASN A 157 -9.27 5.24 -25.99
CA ASN A 157 -10.72 5.30 -25.84
C ASN A 157 -11.30 4.27 -24.86
N TRP A 158 -10.54 3.93 -23.80
CA TRP A 158 -10.88 2.89 -22.82
C TRP A 158 -11.02 1.48 -23.42
N ARG A 159 -10.35 1.18 -24.55
CA ARG A 159 -10.27 -0.17 -25.11
C ARG A 159 -8.89 -0.75 -24.85
N PHE A 160 -8.87 -2.04 -24.52
CA PHE A 160 -7.67 -2.78 -24.16
C PHE A 160 -7.66 -4.14 -24.86
N GLU A 161 -6.47 -4.64 -25.12
CA GLU A 161 -6.20 -5.95 -25.72
C GLU A 161 -5.36 -6.78 -24.76
N ASP A 162 -5.77 -8.02 -24.49
CA ASP A 162 -4.96 -8.97 -23.72
C ASP A 162 -3.77 -9.41 -24.58
N ILE A 163 -2.56 -8.98 -24.20
CA ILE A 163 -1.31 -9.31 -24.87
C ILE A 163 -0.46 -10.31 -24.08
N THR A 164 -0.99 -10.91 -23.01
CA THR A 164 -0.24 -11.75 -22.05
C THR A 164 0.62 -12.83 -22.71
N VAL A 165 0.09 -13.50 -23.74
CA VAL A 165 0.84 -14.53 -24.47
C VAL A 165 1.87 -13.90 -25.41
N ALA A 166 1.49 -12.84 -26.12
CA ALA A 166 2.36 -12.16 -27.08
C ALA A 166 3.53 -11.44 -26.40
N SER A 167 3.34 -10.98 -25.16
CA SER A 167 4.33 -10.28 -24.34
C SER A 167 5.31 -11.21 -23.61
N GLY A 168 5.17 -12.53 -23.75
CA GLY A 168 6.01 -13.50 -23.01
C GLY A 168 5.63 -13.69 -21.54
N LEU A 169 4.59 -13.01 -21.03
CA LEU A 169 4.17 -13.07 -19.62
C LEU A 169 3.18 -14.20 -19.28
N ALA A 170 2.83 -15.05 -20.25
CA ALA A 170 2.05 -16.28 -20.03
C ALA A 170 2.85 -17.39 -19.30
N VAL A 171 3.70 -17.00 -18.34
CA VAL A 171 4.50 -17.89 -17.51
C VAL A 171 3.86 -18.07 -16.12
N PRO A 172 4.02 -19.22 -15.46
CA PRO A 172 3.50 -19.41 -14.11
C PRO A 172 4.21 -18.50 -13.10
N ILE A 173 3.49 -17.53 -12.55
CA ILE A 173 3.86 -16.77 -11.33
C ILE A 173 2.72 -17.03 -10.33
N PRO A 174 2.83 -18.06 -9.49
CA PRO A 174 1.74 -18.43 -8.60
C PRO A 174 1.54 -17.36 -7.52
N GLN A 175 0.30 -17.17 -7.07
CA GLN A 175 -0.01 -16.38 -5.88
C GLN A 175 0.60 -14.97 -5.93
N ALA A 176 0.48 -14.30 -7.08
CA ALA A 176 1.04 -12.97 -7.26
C ALA A 176 0.28 -11.96 -6.40
N THR A 177 1.00 -11.11 -5.69
CA THR A 177 0.45 -10.20 -4.66
C THR A 177 0.58 -8.73 -5.03
N GLY A 178 1.63 -8.37 -5.77
CA GLY A 178 1.92 -7.00 -6.17
C GLY A 178 2.83 -6.98 -7.39
N ALA A 179 2.75 -5.91 -8.16
CA ALA A 179 3.63 -5.67 -9.29
C ALA A 179 3.90 -4.17 -9.44
N VAL A 180 4.99 -3.83 -10.09
CA VAL A 180 5.34 -2.46 -10.46
C VAL A 180 6.06 -2.46 -11.80
N PHE A 181 5.81 -1.41 -12.58
CA PHE A 181 6.59 -1.10 -13.77
C PHE A 181 7.63 -0.04 -13.43
N ALA A 182 8.89 -0.29 -13.76
CA ALA A 182 10.00 0.64 -13.53
C ALA A 182 11.16 0.34 -14.48
N ASP A 183 11.85 1.37 -14.96
CA ASP A 183 13.11 1.25 -15.69
C ASP A 183 14.22 0.93 -14.69
N VAL A 184 14.59 -0.36 -14.56
CA VAL A 184 15.56 -0.80 -13.54
C VAL A 184 16.95 -1.07 -14.11
N ASP A 185 17.09 -1.15 -15.43
CA ASP A 185 18.39 -1.31 -16.10
C ASP A 185 18.84 -0.07 -16.89
N GLY A 186 18.08 1.03 -16.79
CA GLY A 186 18.44 2.35 -17.28
C GLY A 186 18.38 2.47 -18.80
N ASP A 187 17.69 1.56 -19.49
CA ASP A 187 17.55 1.59 -20.95
C ASP A 187 16.39 2.50 -21.44
N GLY A 188 15.55 2.96 -20.52
CA GLY A 188 14.43 3.86 -20.77
C GLY A 188 13.09 3.15 -20.96
N ASP A 189 13.06 1.83 -20.93
CA ASP A 189 11.86 1.02 -21.05
C ASP A 189 11.36 0.55 -19.67
N LEU A 190 10.04 0.39 -19.52
CA LEU A 190 9.48 -0.06 -18.25
C LEU A 190 9.60 -1.58 -18.10
N ASP A 191 10.46 -2.04 -17.20
CA ASP A 191 10.56 -3.43 -16.76
C ASP A 191 9.46 -3.78 -15.76
N LEU A 192 9.23 -5.07 -15.55
CA LEU A 192 8.19 -5.57 -14.65
C LEU A 192 8.79 -6.36 -13.47
N LEU A 193 8.52 -5.88 -12.26
CA LEU A 193 8.74 -6.64 -11.03
C LEU A 193 7.42 -7.21 -10.53
N VAL A 194 7.42 -8.48 -10.11
CA VAL A 194 6.23 -9.18 -9.59
C VAL A 194 6.56 -9.89 -8.28
N ASN A 195 5.78 -9.58 -7.24
CA ASN A 195 5.79 -10.27 -5.96
C ASN A 195 4.87 -11.49 -5.97
N SER A 196 5.24 -12.50 -5.19
CA SER A 196 4.50 -13.75 -5.02
C SER A 196 4.64 -14.28 -3.61
N ILE A 197 3.56 -14.89 -3.09
CA ILE A 197 3.61 -15.63 -1.83
C ILE A 197 4.43 -16.92 -2.03
N GLY A 198 5.61 -16.97 -1.42
CA GLY A 198 6.52 -18.12 -1.50
C GLY A 198 7.31 -18.22 -2.80
N GLY A 199 7.07 -17.31 -3.75
CA GLY A 199 7.90 -17.09 -4.93
C GLY A 199 8.79 -15.85 -4.85
N GLY A 200 8.67 -15.06 -3.77
CA GLY A 200 9.39 -13.81 -3.55
C GLY A 200 9.17 -12.80 -4.67
N THR A 201 10.24 -12.10 -5.08
CA THR A 201 10.19 -11.09 -6.15
C THR A 201 10.89 -11.59 -7.40
N ARG A 202 10.28 -11.35 -8.57
CA ARG A 202 10.81 -11.72 -9.89
C ARG A 202 10.90 -10.48 -10.76
N LEU A 203 11.97 -10.38 -11.55
CA LEU A 203 12.19 -9.34 -12.55
C LEU A 203 11.96 -9.91 -13.95
N PHE A 204 11.29 -9.12 -14.78
CA PHE A 204 11.12 -9.35 -16.20
C PHE A 204 11.55 -8.10 -16.96
N LEU A 205 12.61 -8.22 -17.77
CA LEU A 205 13.13 -7.12 -18.57
C LEU A 205 12.30 -6.95 -19.84
N ASN A 206 11.94 -5.71 -20.15
CA ASN A 206 11.21 -5.33 -21.36
C ASN A 206 12.18 -5.03 -22.51
N ASP A 207 11.75 -5.21 -23.76
CA ASP A 207 12.53 -4.86 -24.95
C ASP A 207 12.10 -3.53 -25.60
N GLY A 208 11.32 -2.73 -24.87
CA GLY A 208 10.69 -1.49 -25.34
C GLY A 208 9.51 -1.67 -26.29
N HIS A 209 9.12 -2.91 -26.56
CA HIS A 209 8.00 -3.25 -27.46
C HIS A 209 6.93 -4.10 -26.75
N GLY A 210 6.98 -4.14 -25.41
CA GLY A 210 6.06 -4.88 -24.58
C GLY A 210 6.32 -6.39 -24.59
N HIS A 211 7.52 -6.83 -24.96
CA HIS A 211 7.93 -8.23 -24.84
C HIS A 211 8.93 -8.41 -23.70
N PHE A 212 8.57 -9.30 -22.77
CA PHE A 212 9.24 -9.46 -21.49
C PHE A 212 10.01 -10.78 -21.41
N THR A 213 11.22 -10.72 -20.85
CA THR A 213 12.06 -11.89 -20.54
C THR A 213 12.40 -11.92 -19.06
N GLU A 214 12.15 -13.05 -18.37
CA GLU A 214 12.53 -13.17 -16.96
C GLU A 214 14.06 -13.09 -16.77
N ALA A 215 14.49 -12.30 -15.78
CA ALA A 215 15.87 -12.20 -15.35
C ALA A 215 16.06 -12.93 -13.99
N PRO A 216 16.25 -14.26 -13.98
CA PRO A 216 16.34 -15.02 -12.73
C PRO A 216 17.62 -14.72 -11.93
N GLU A 217 18.65 -14.18 -12.60
CA GLU A 217 19.95 -13.85 -12.00
C GLU A 217 20.00 -12.41 -11.43
N ALA A 218 18.85 -11.73 -11.34
CA ALA A 218 18.74 -10.36 -10.84
C ALA A 218 19.07 -10.18 -9.34
N GLY A 219 19.46 -11.24 -8.61
CA GLY A 219 19.82 -11.15 -7.18
C GLY A 219 18.64 -11.00 -6.20
N LEU A 220 17.41 -11.09 -6.70
CA LEU A 220 16.18 -11.02 -5.91
C LEU A 220 15.85 -12.35 -5.21
N ARG A 221 15.30 -12.27 -3.99
CA ARG A 221 14.94 -13.45 -3.20
C ARG A 221 13.60 -14.03 -3.64
N ARG A 222 13.48 -15.36 -3.62
CA ARG A 222 12.36 -16.11 -4.22
C ARG A 222 11.65 -17.07 -3.25
N GLU A 223 11.88 -16.91 -1.95
CA GLU A 223 11.41 -17.84 -0.92
C GLU A 223 10.42 -17.23 0.10
N PHE A 224 10.27 -15.90 0.11
CA PHE A 224 9.48 -15.18 1.11
C PHE A 224 8.05 -14.87 0.65
N GLY A 225 7.17 -14.56 1.61
CA GLY A 225 5.82 -14.07 1.35
C GLY A 225 5.82 -12.59 0.97
N ALA A 226 6.38 -12.23 -0.18
CA ALA A 226 6.46 -10.85 -0.62
C ALA A 226 5.06 -10.28 -0.90
N THR A 227 4.77 -9.05 -0.44
CA THR A 227 3.43 -8.44 -0.52
C THR A 227 3.43 -7.19 -1.38
N SER A 228 4.17 -6.16 -0.98
CA SER A 228 4.26 -4.88 -1.66
C SER A 228 5.72 -4.53 -1.94
N MET A 229 5.93 -3.52 -2.78
CA MET A 229 7.24 -3.02 -3.14
C MET A 229 7.16 -1.55 -3.50
N ALA A 230 8.27 -0.84 -3.31
CA ALA A 230 8.45 0.53 -3.77
C ALA A 230 9.89 0.70 -4.26
N LEU A 231 10.09 1.62 -5.21
CA LEU A 231 11.41 1.96 -5.73
C LEU A 231 11.72 3.44 -5.52
N ALA A 232 12.98 3.75 -5.25
CA ALA A 232 13.52 5.11 -5.21
C ALA A 232 15.05 5.07 -5.33
N ASP A 233 15.65 6.17 -5.79
CA ASP A 233 17.09 6.39 -5.68
C ASP A 233 17.41 6.85 -4.25
N ILE A 234 17.89 5.93 -3.40
CA ILE A 234 18.06 6.20 -1.97
C ILE A 234 19.43 6.76 -1.60
N ASP A 235 20.41 6.80 -2.51
CA ASP A 235 21.73 7.41 -2.27
C ASP A 235 22.19 8.44 -3.32
N GLY A 236 21.32 8.78 -4.26
CA GLY A 236 21.55 9.83 -5.24
C GLY A 236 22.45 9.39 -6.41
N ASP A 237 22.58 8.08 -6.66
CA ASP A 237 23.41 7.56 -7.74
C ASP A 237 22.70 7.50 -9.10
N GLY A 238 21.40 7.81 -9.12
CA GLY A 238 20.54 7.84 -10.30
C GLY A 238 19.92 6.49 -10.66
N THR A 239 20.14 5.45 -9.86
CA THR A 239 19.53 4.12 -10.07
C THR A 239 18.36 3.89 -9.12
N LEU A 240 17.38 3.09 -9.53
CA LEU A 240 16.22 2.78 -8.71
C LEU A 240 16.51 1.58 -7.80
N ASP A 241 16.64 1.84 -6.51
CA ASP A 241 16.73 0.81 -5.47
C ASP A 241 15.34 0.30 -5.07
N LEU A 242 15.29 -0.93 -4.57
CA LEU A 242 14.03 -1.65 -4.34
C LEU A 242 13.84 -1.99 -2.86
N TYR A 243 12.71 -1.58 -2.29
CA TYR A 243 12.23 -2.10 -1.00
C TYR A 243 11.07 -3.06 -1.23
N VAL A 244 11.13 -4.25 -0.62
CA VAL A 244 10.10 -5.29 -0.67
C VAL A 244 9.62 -5.60 0.74
N THR A 245 8.32 -5.42 0.96
CA THR A 245 7.68 -5.86 2.20
C THR A 245 7.34 -7.34 2.13
N THR A 246 7.39 -7.99 3.29
CA THR A 246 7.07 -9.40 3.42
C THR A 246 6.07 -9.65 4.53
N TYR A 247 5.33 -10.74 4.39
CA TYR A 247 4.33 -11.18 5.35
C TYR A 247 4.74 -12.55 5.86
N ARG A 248 4.09 -13.62 5.40
CA ARG A 248 4.56 -14.99 5.50
C ARG A 248 4.11 -15.77 4.28
N THR A 249 4.76 -16.90 4.04
CA THR A 249 4.27 -17.89 3.07
C THR A 249 3.08 -18.70 3.58
N THR A 250 2.98 -18.89 4.90
CA THR A 250 1.92 -19.66 5.57
C THR A 250 1.59 -19.08 6.95
N SER A 251 0.33 -19.17 7.40
CA SER A 251 -0.02 -18.92 8.79
C SER A 251 0.04 -20.20 9.62
N TYR A 252 0.41 -20.09 10.91
CA TYR A 252 0.27 -21.24 11.83
C TYR A 252 -1.18 -21.76 11.93
N LYS A 253 -2.18 -20.90 11.64
CA LYS A 253 -3.61 -21.26 11.64
C LYS A 253 -4.03 -22.06 10.42
N ASP A 254 -3.23 -22.06 9.36
CA ASP A 254 -3.57 -22.67 8.06
C ASP A 254 -3.10 -24.12 7.93
N ARG A 255 -2.41 -24.64 8.96
CA ARG A 255 -1.94 -26.03 9.09
C ARG A 255 -1.36 -26.66 7.80
N PRO A 256 -0.03 -26.81 7.72
CA PRO A 256 0.56 -28.13 7.54
C PRO A 256 0.59 -28.87 8.89
N PRO A 257 0.54 -30.22 8.94
CA PRO A 257 0.63 -30.96 10.19
C PRO A 257 2.04 -30.81 10.79
N GLY A 258 2.18 -30.22 11.99
CA GLY A 258 3.36 -30.50 12.82
C GLY A 258 4.06 -29.37 13.56
N VAL A 259 3.74 -28.08 13.36
CA VAL A 259 4.39 -27.00 14.14
C VAL A 259 3.83 -27.01 15.56
N LYS A 260 4.54 -27.70 16.46
CA LYS A 260 4.22 -27.75 17.89
C LYS A 260 4.86 -26.56 18.59
N VAL A 261 4.05 -25.55 18.87
CA VAL A 261 4.46 -24.42 19.70
C VAL A 261 4.58 -24.87 21.16
N GLN A 262 5.74 -24.67 21.76
CA GLN A 262 5.98 -24.95 23.17
C GLN A 262 6.18 -23.63 23.92
N ALA A 263 5.54 -23.47 25.06
CA ALA A 263 5.73 -22.33 25.96
C ALA A 263 6.20 -22.85 27.33
N ARG A 264 7.34 -22.36 27.81
CA ARG A 264 7.92 -22.76 29.10
C ARG A 264 8.47 -21.55 29.85
N LEU A 265 8.40 -21.60 31.18
CA LEU A 265 9.09 -20.66 32.06
C LEU A 265 10.56 -21.09 32.20
N VAL A 266 11.48 -20.19 31.84
CA VAL A 266 12.92 -20.33 32.04
C VAL A 266 13.39 -19.09 32.78
N ASP A 267 13.95 -19.24 33.97
CA ASP A 267 14.43 -18.15 34.83
C ASP A 267 13.38 -17.03 35.04
N GLY A 268 12.12 -17.43 35.25
CA GLY A 268 11.01 -16.50 35.45
C GLY A 268 10.50 -15.80 34.17
N ARG A 269 11.10 -16.06 33.02
CA ARG A 269 10.69 -15.53 31.71
C ARG A 269 9.97 -16.61 30.89
N MET A 270 8.85 -16.24 30.26
CA MET A 270 8.20 -17.12 29.29
C MET A 270 9.03 -17.18 28.01
N VAL A 271 9.37 -18.40 27.58
CA VAL A 271 10.07 -18.69 26.33
C VAL A 271 9.17 -19.54 25.45
N VAL A 272 8.99 -19.12 24.19
CA VAL A 272 8.21 -19.84 23.19
C VAL A 272 9.15 -20.41 22.13
N THR A 273 8.96 -21.67 21.76
CA THR A 273 9.74 -22.37 20.73
C THR A 273 8.81 -22.80 19.60
N PRO A 274 9.19 -22.59 18.32
CA PRO A 274 10.43 -21.95 17.83
C PRO A 274 10.44 -20.42 18.01
N ALA A 275 11.51 -19.87 18.61
CA ALA A 275 11.60 -18.47 19.04
C ALA A 275 11.80 -17.47 17.88
N ASP A 276 12.24 -17.97 16.73
CA ASP A 276 12.39 -17.24 15.48
C ASP A 276 11.04 -17.02 14.74
N ARG A 277 10.00 -17.79 15.10
CA ARG A 277 8.64 -17.69 14.55
C ARG A 277 7.62 -17.14 15.54
N PHE A 278 7.79 -17.37 16.83
CA PHE A 278 6.78 -17.06 17.85
C PHE A 278 7.30 -16.17 18.98
N ILE A 279 6.41 -15.36 19.54
CA ILE A 279 6.63 -14.54 20.75
C ILE A 279 5.56 -14.79 21.81
N PRO A 280 5.89 -14.66 23.10
CA PRO A 280 4.88 -14.60 24.15
C PRO A 280 4.17 -13.23 24.13
N LEU A 281 2.85 -13.24 24.19
CA LEU A 281 1.99 -12.06 24.34
C LEU A 281 1.25 -12.14 25.67
N PHE A 282 1.17 -11.04 26.42
CA PHE A 282 0.53 -11.00 27.74
C PHE A 282 -0.80 -10.25 27.67
N ARG A 283 -1.89 -10.90 28.07
CA ARG A 283 -3.20 -10.23 28.20
C ARG A 283 -3.38 -9.63 29.58
N LYS A 284 -4.20 -8.57 29.63
CA LYS A 284 -4.73 -8.01 30.87
C LYS A 284 -5.47 -9.11 31.63
N GLY A 285 -4.95 -9.51 32.80
CA GLY A 285 -5.44 -10.66 33.58
C GLY A 285 -4.48 -11.85 33.69
N GLY A 286 -3.26 -11.76 33.15
CA GLY A 286 -2.19 -12.76 33.36
C GLY A 286 -2.24 -13.97 32.43
N ALA A 287 -3.20 -14.04 31.51
CA ALA A 287 -3.23 -15.06 30.46
C ALA A 287 -2.12 -14.81 29.45
N ILE A 288 -1.37 -15.87 29.13
CA ILE A 288 -0.27 -15.86 28.16
C ILE A 288 -0.79 -16.41 26.83
N MET A 289 -0.56 -15.66 25.78
CA MET A 289 -0.81 -16.06 24.40
C MET A 289 0.51 -16.18 23.65
N VAL A 290 0.44 -16.81 22.47
CA VAL A 290 1.54 -16.83 21.51
C VAL A 290 1.15 -15.98 20.31
N GLY A 291 2.02 -15.04 19.95
CA GLY A 291 1.97 -14.29 18.70
C GLY A 291 2.91 -14.92 17.68
N GLU A 292 2.51 -14.95 16.42
CA GLU A 292 3.38 -15.29 15.30
C GLU A 292 4.05 -14.01 14.76
N LYS A 293 5.35 -14.07 14.49
CA LYS A 293 6.12 -13.00 13.83
C LYS A 293 5.96 -13.11 12.33
N GLY A 294 6.07 -12.01 11.58
CA GLY A 294 6.20 -12.07 10.12
C GLY A 294 7.57 -12.57 9.66
N GLU A 295 7.91 -12.22 8.42
CA GLU A 295 9.21 -12.42 7.77
C GLU A 295 9.97 -11.08 7.70
N PRO A 296 11.29 -11.09 7.50
CA PRO A 296 12.04 -9.86 7.33
C PRO A 296 11.80 -9.26 5.94
N ASP A 297 11.61 -7.95 5.90
CA ASP A 297 11.62 -7.17 4.67
C ASP A 297 13.01 -7.08 4.04
N PHE A 298 13.07 -6.63 2.79
CA PHE A 298 14.32 -6.52 2.05
C PHE A 298 14.44 -5.17 1.35
N LEU A 299 15.53 -4.46 1.63
CA LEU A 299 16.03 -3.38 0.78
C LEU A 299 17.12 -3.96 -0.12
N TYR A 300 17.12 -3.58 -1.39
CA TYR A 300 18.11 -3.97 -2.38
C TYR A 300 18.72 -2.73 -3.03
N ARG A 301 20.04 -2.77 -3.23
CA ARG A 301 20.76 -1.82 -4.09
C ARG A 301 20.77 -2.33 -5.53
N ASN A 302 20.38 -1.48 -6.46
CA ASN A 302 20.47 -1.74 -7.88
C ASN A 302 21.83 -1.23 -8.41
N ASP A 303 22.42 -1.93 -9.37
CA ASP A 303 23.64 -1.46 -10.06
C ASP A 303 23.34 -0.65 -11.33
N GLY A 304 22.05 -0.42 -11.62
CA GLY A 304 21.58 0.24 -12.82
C GLY A 304 21.61 -0.66 -14.05
N GLN A 305 21.75 -1.98 -13.89
CA GLN A 305 21.66 -2.99 -14.95
C GLN A 305 20.61 -4.06 -14.61
N GLY A 306 19.69 -3.74 -13.70
CA GLY A 306 18.70 -4.69 -13.19
C GLY A 306 19.28 -5.77 -12.27
N HIS A 307 20.49 -5.60 -11.72
CA HIS A 307 21.02 -6.50 -10.70
C HIS A 307 20.90 -5.90 -9.29
N PHE A 308 20.26 -6.67 -8.41
CA PHE A 308 19.93 -6.25 -7.06
C PHE A 308 20.80 -6.96 -6.02
N SER A 309 21.42 -6.17 -5.14
CA SER A 309 22.20 -6.65 -4.00
C SER A 309 21.47 -6.36 -2.68
N PRO A 310 21.16 -7.37 -1.85
CA PRO A 310 20.43 -7.14 -0.60
C PRO A 310 21.26 -6.34 0.40
N VAL A 311 20.63 -5.33 1.00
CA VAL A 311 21.18 -4.52 2.09
C VAL A 311 21.00 -5.25 3.43
N SER A 312 22.02 -5.18 4.28
CA SER A 312 21.96 -5.79 5.61
C SER A 312 21.22 -4.90 6.60
N TRP A 313 20.30 -5.50 7.36
CA TRP A 313 19.65 -4.83 8.50
C TRP A 313 20.62 -4.52 9.65
N THR A 314 21.76 -5.21 9.75
CA THR A 314 22.58 -5.23 10.97
C THR A 314 24.00 -4.67 10.79
N ASP A 315 24.36 -4.19 9.60
CA ASP A 315 25.69 -3.61 9.34
C ASP A 315 25.81 -2.11 9.70
N GLY A 316 24.73 -1.54 10.25
CA GLY A 316 24.63 -0.12 10.61
C GLY A 316 24.05 0.77 9.51
N THR A 317 23.59 0.18 8.40
CA THR A 317 22.72 0.86 7.42
C THR A 317 21.39 1.22 8.05
N PHE A 318 20.75 0.28 8.75
CA PHE A 318 19.57 0.54 9.56
C PHE A 318 19.93 0.75 11.03
N ARG A 319 19.40 1.83 11.60
CA ARG A 319 19.63 2.22 12.99
C ARG A 319 18.33 2.47 13.73
N ASP A 320 18.32 2.12 15.01
CA ASP A 320 17.19 2.41 15.88
C ASP A 320 17.05 3.92 16.18
N GLU A 321 16.04 4.26 16.96
CA GLU A 321 15.73 5.62 17.40
C GLU A 321 16.89 6.28 18.14
N ALA A 322 17.75 5.51 18.82
CA ALA A 322 18.94 5.98 19.52
C ALA A 322 20.18 6.06 18.61
N GLY A 323 20.03 5.73 17.32
CA GLY A 323 21.10 5.73 16.33
C GLY A 323 22.04 4.53 16.43
N GLN A 324 21.65 3.46 17.13
CA GLN A 324 22.44 2.24 17.22
C GLN A 324 22.09 1.28 16.07
N PRO A 325 23.06 0.56 15.49
CA PRO A 325 22.78 -0.50 14.52
C PRO A 325 21.78 -1.52 15.06
N LEU A 326 20.83 -1.92 14.23
CA LEU A 326 19.92 -3.01 14.61
C LEU A 326 20.70 -4.31 14.83
N GLN A 327 20.23 -5.10 15.79
CA GLN A 327 20.89 -6.37 16.16
C GLN A 327 20.29 -7.57 15.42
N ALA A 328 19.12 -7.39 14.81
CA ALA A 328 18.44 -8.37 13.98
C ALA A 328 17.47 -7.66 13.04
N PRO A 329 17.12 -8.26 11.89
CA PRO A 329 16.04 -7.77 11.05
C PRO A 329 14.71 -7.69 11.81
N PRO A 330 13.90 -6.64 11.60
CA PRO A 330 12.50 -6.64 11.97
C PRO A 330 11.77 -7.83 11.35
N LYS A 331 10.70 -8.30 11.99
CA LYS A 331 9.87 -9.43 11.51
C LYS A 331 8.41 -9.07 11.67
N GLU A 332 8.07 -7.97 11.04
CA GLU A 332 6.75 -7.38 11.03
C GLU A 332 5.89 -8.00 9.91
N TRP A 333 4.61 -7.69 9.90
CA TRP A 333 3.65 -8.23 8.95
C TRP A 333 3.37 -7.18 7.86
N GLY A 334 4.35 -6.98 6.99
CA GLY A 334 4.37 -5.92 5.99
C GLY A 334 3.31 -6.09 4.91
N LEU A 335 2.54 -5.02 4.66
CA LEU A 335 1.43 -5.00 3.72
C LEU A 335 1.60 -3.97 2.60
N SER A 336 2.17 -2.82 2.90
CA SER A 336 2.39 -1.75 1.94
C SER A 336 3.63 -0.95 2.33
N VAL A 337 4.35 -0.46 1.32
CA VAL A 337 5.49 0.43 1.50
C VAL A 337 5.41 1.59 0.51
N MET A 338 5.89 2.75 0.92
CA MET A 338 6.17 3.86 0.02
C MET A 338 7.49 4.53 0.39
N PHE A 339 8.17 5.01 -0.64
CA PHE A 339 9.21 6.02 -0.49
C PHE A 339 8.62 7.41 -0.58
N ARG A 340 8.99 8.31 0.33
CA ARG A 340 8.60 9.71 0.32
C ARG A 340 9.58 10.55 1.12
N ASP A 341 9.83 11.80 0.72
CA ASP A 341 10.54 12.74 1.58
C ASP A 341 9.61 13.20 2.71
N LEU A 342 9.77 12.64 3.91
CA LEU A 342 8.90 12.88 5.05
C LEU A 342 9.38 14.04 5.92
N ASN A 343 10.63 14.47 5.75
CA ASN A 343 11.26 15.48 6.60
C ASN A 343 11.62 16.78 5.84
N GLY A 344 11.49 16.79 4.52
CA GLY A 344 11.75 17.92 3.63
C GLY A 344 13.23 18.11 3.25
N ASP A 345 14.08 17.09 3.37
CA ASP A 345 15.51 17.17 3.04
C ASP A 345 15.85 16.72 1.61
N GLY A 346 14.86 16.23 0.86
CA GLY A 346 14.98 15.77 -0.51
C GLY A 346 15.43 14.31 -0.66
N ALA A 347 15.77 13.62 0.42
CA ALA A 347 16.05 12.19 0.39
C ALA A 347 14.74 11.37 0.53
N PRO A 348 14.60 10.24 -0.18
CA PRO A 348 13.45 9.37 0.01
C PRO A 348 13.56 8.60 1.33
N ASP A 349 12.59 8.82 2.22
CA ASP A 349 12.36 8.07 3.46
C ASP A 349 11.41 6.91 3.20
N ILE A 350 11.39 5.90 4.10
CA ILE A 350 10.53 4.72 3.98
C ILE A 350 9.38 4.83 4.98
N TYR A 351 8.15 4.58 4.53
CA TYR A 351 7.01 4.27 5.39
C TYR A 351 6.48 2.87 5.05
N VAL A 352 6.46 1.97 6.03
CA VAL A 352 5.92 0.60 5.92
C VAL A 352 4.66 0.45 6.78
N CYS A 353 3.58 0.01 6.15
CA CYS A 353 2.34 -0.39 6.81
C CYS A 353 2.42 -1.86 7.26
N ASN A 354 2.06 -2.13 8.52
CA ASN A 354 2.12 -3.45 9.11
C ASN A 354 0.79 -3.89 9.76
N ASP A 355 0.55 -5.21 9.73
CA ASP A 355 -0.64 -5.86 10.28
C ASP A 355 -0.45 -6.38 11.70
N PHE A 356 -1.54 -6.46 12.47
CA PHE A 356 -1.63 -6.91 13.85
C PHE A 356 -1.10 -5.96 14.93
N LEU A 357 -1.75 -6.01 16.10
CA LEU A 357 -1.43 -5.23 17.31
C LEU A 357 0.05 -5.22 17.76
N ASN A 358 0.79 -6.29 17.50
CA ASN A 358 2.20 -6.42 17.90
C ASN A 358 3.18 -6.09 16.78
N SER A 359 2.67 -5.70 15.61
CA SER A 359 3.40 -5.18 14.48
C SER A 359 3.01 -3.73 14.30
N ARG A 360 3.98 -2.85 14.11
CA ARG A 360 3.73 -1.42 14.02
C ARG A 360 4.22 -0.93 12.69
N ASP A 361 3.61 0.13 12.19
CA ASP A 361 4.16 0.83 11.05
C ASP A 361 5.61 1.23 11.35
N GLU A 362 6.48 0.99 10.38
CA GLU A 362 7.89 1.36 10.47
C GLU A 362 8.14 2.57 9.59
N VAL A 363 8.80 3.58 10.15
CA VAL A 363 9.16 4.79 9.42
C VAL A 363 10.64 5.04 9.60
N TRP A 364 11.35 5.12 8.48
CA TRP A 364 12.80 5.19 8.43
C TRP A 364 13.24 6.43 7.66
N ILE A 365 13.94 7.32 8.35
CA ILE A 365 14.48 8.55 7.76
C ILE A 365 15.84 8.27 7.15
N ASN A 366 15.98 8.57 5.86
CA ASN A 366 17.22 8.45 5.10
C ASN A 366 18.13 9.67 5.38
N ASP A 367 19.44 9.46 5.42
CA ASP A 367 20.42 10.55 5.51
C ASP A 367 20.91 11.05 4.13
N GLY A 368 20.29 10.56 3.06
CA GLY A 368 20.65 10.84 1.67
C GLY A 368 21.78 9.97 1.13
N THR A 369 22.28 9.01 1.91
CA THR A 369 23.31 8.04 1.48
C THR A 369 22.80 6.59 1.50
N GLY A 370 21.47 6.43 1.62
CA GLY A 370 20.78 5.17 1.80
C GLY A 370 21.06 4.51 3.15
N ARG A 371 21.34 5.32 4.18
CA ARG A 371 21.37 4.89 5.58
C ARG A 371 20.15 5.44 6.29
N PHE A 372 19.54 4.59 7.10
CA PHE A 372 18.20 4.79 7.62
C PHE A 372 18.19 4.81 9.14
N ARG A 373 17.43 5.75 9.72
CA ARG A 373 17.18 5.82 11.16
C ARG A 373 15.68 5.78 11.44
N ALA A 374 15.25 4.91 12.33
CA ALA A 374 13.87 4.88 12.79
C ALA A 374 13.47 6.21 13.44
N ILE A 375 12.27 6.70 13.16
CA ILE A 375 11.70 7.86 13.86
C ILE A 375 11.40 7.54 15.32
N ASP A 376 11.40 8.57 16.17
CA ASP A 376 10.92 8.45 17.55
C ASP A 376 9.45 7.96 17.57
N ARG A 377 9.14 7.01 18.46
CA ARG A 377 7.77 6.45 18.58
C ARG A 377 6.69 7.47 18.85
N GLN A 378 7.04 8.63 19.39
CA GLN A 378 6.11 9.71 19.71
C GLN A 378 5.93 10.70 18.55
N ALA A 379 6.68 10.55 17.45
CA ALA A 379 6.55 11.41 16.28
C ALA A 379 5.19 11.27 15.60
N LEU A 380 4.60 10.06 15.60
CA LEU A 380 3.24 9.80 15.15
C LEU A 380 2.29 9.70 16.35
N ARG A 381 1.33 10.62 16.42
CA ARG A 381 0.36 10.68 17.54
C ARG A 381 -0.56 9.47 17.59
N ASN A 382 -0.98 8.99 16.42
CA ASN A 382 -1.82 7.83 16.24
C ASN A 382 -1.21 6.97 15.15
N MET A 383 -1.12 5.68 15.42
CA MET A 383 -0.62 4.69 14.47
C MET A 383 -1.67 3.59 14.38
N SER A 384 -1.97 3.18 13.16
CA SER A 384 -2.85 2.05 12.91
C SER A 384 -2.23 0.76 13.48
N MET A 385 -3.08 -0.21 13.81
CA MET A 385 -2.66 -1.54 14.28
C MET A 385 -2.93 -2.63 13.23
N SER A 386 -3.43 -2.22 12.06
CA SER A 386 -3.79 -3.05 10.90
C SER A 386 -3.79 -2.19 9.63
N SER A 387 -2.70 -1.47 9.39
CA SER A 387 -2.57 -0.60 8.23
C SER A 387 -2.38 -1.43 6.97
N MET A 388 -3.18 -1.14 5.95
CA MET A 388 -3.17 -1.88 4.67
C MET A 388 -2.50 -1.10 3.55
N SER A 389 -2.56 0.24 3.60
CA SER A 389 -1.95 1.10 2.61
C SER A 389 -1.69 2.49 3.17
N VAL A 390 -0.71 3.17 2.59
CA VAL A 390 -0.43 4.58 2.81
C VAL A 390 -0.40 5.31 1.46
N ASP A 391 -0.72 6.59 1.45
CA ASP A 391 -0.48 7.49 0.31
C ASP A 391 -0.16 8.91 0.79
N PHE A 392 0.61 9.66 0.00
CA PHE A 392 1.15 10.98 0.34
C PHE A 392 0.81 12.01 -0.73
N ALA A 393 0.25 13.14 -0.31
CA ALA A 393 0.01 14.29 -1.17
C ALA A 393 -0.21 15.55 -0.34
N ASP A 394 0.16 16.71 -0.89
CA ASP A 394 -0.24 18.03 -0.35
C ASP A 394 -1.74 18.30 -0.60
N ILE A 395 -2.58 17.66 0.22
CA ILE A 395 -4.04 17.68 0.10
C ILE A 395 -4.58 19.05 0.45
N ASN A 396 -3.94 19.74 1.39
CA ASN A 396 -4.38 21.03 1.88
C ASN A 396 -3.72 22.23 1.16
N ARG A 397 -2.80 21.97 0.24
CA ARG A 397 -2.08 22.92 -0.62
C ARG A 397 -1.23 23.92 0.15
N ASP A 398 -0.57 23.47 1.21
CA ASP A 398 0.33 24.31 2.00
C ASP A 398 1.82 24.10 1.70
N GLY A 399 2.13 23.25 0.73
CA GLY A 399 3.49 22.93 0.30
C GLY A 399 4.14 21.80 1.10
N HIS A 400 3.40 21.15 2.00
CA HIS A 400 3.86 19.97 2.73
C HIS A 400 2.97 18.77 2.40
N ASP A 401 3.57 17.58 2.30
CA ASP A 401 2.79 16.38 2.12
C ASP A 401 1.97 16.08 3.39
N ASP A 402 0.67 15.93 3.19
CA ASP A 402 -0.22 15.23 4.08
C ASP A 402 -0.16 13.73 3.72
N PHE A 403 -0.59 12.85 4.63
CA PHE A 403 -0.67 11.42 4.33
C PHE A 403 -1.95 10.78 4.86
N PHE A 404 -2.39 9.74 4.16
CA PHE A 404 -3.53 8.91 4.54
C PHE A 404 -3.06 7.48 4.75
N VAL A 405 -3.44 6.89 5.87
CA VAL A 405 -3.31 5.45 6.12
C VAL A 405 -4.69 4.82 6.09
N ALA A 406 -4.86 3.78 5.28
CA ALA A 406 -6.07 2.97 5.27
C ALA A 406 -5.92 1.82 6.29
N ASP A 407 -6.83 1.77 7.26
CA ASP A 407 -6.87 0.75 8.31
C ASP A 407 -7.87 -0.36 7.95
N MET A 408 -7.55 -1.60 8.28
CA MET A 408 -8.48 -2.71 8.15
C MET A 408 -9.63 -2.57 9.15
N LEU A 409 -10.83 -2.33 8.65
CA LEU A 409 -12.04 -2.44 9.47
C LEU A 409 -12.41 -3.92 9.65
N SER A 410 -12.21 -4.48 10.85
CA SER A 410 -12.79 -5.79 11.18
C SER A 410 -14.31 -5.70 11.08
N ARG A 411 -14.93 -6.51 10.22
CA ARG A 411 -16.38 -6.69 10.19
C ARG A 411 -16.86 -7.59 11.32
#